data_AF-C3Z8T8-F1
#
_entry.id   AF-C3Z8T8-F1
#
_cell.length_a   1.000
_cell.length_b   1.000
_cell.length_c   1.000
_cell.angle_alpha   90.00
_cell.angle_beta   90.00
_cell.angle_gamma   90.00
#
_symmetry.space_group_name_H-M   'P 1'
#
loop_
_entity.id
_entity.type
_entity.pdbx_description
1 polymer ?
#
loop_
_entity_poly.entity_id
_entity_poly.type
_entity_poly.pdbx_seq_one_letter_code
_entity_poly.pdbx_strand_id
1 'polypeptide(L)'
;MLWAHQRIHKNLAPYTCPECGKWEKGGRGVFLKHLRTACHHYARSKGYKCTHCAAVYDHVNLLKAHVQSAHAEQFFKCPICPMAFKAIPNIRVHILNTHGNQVAGYRSIYKCPLCDTVFTQTTLLSTHLDTHINDKSNHIVSHFRCLECHKSFDSKETFLQHMQ
;
A
#
# COMPACT_ATOMS: atom_id res chain seq x y z
N MET A 1 -16.60 12.62 -11.49
CA MET A 1 -17.98 12.82 -12.05
C MET A 1 -18.26 11.67 -13.01
N LEU A 2 -19.12 10.71 -12.63
CA LEU A 2 -19.36 9.45 -13.39
C LEU A 2 -19.81 9.64 -14.86
N TRP A 3 -20.49 10.74 -15.19
CA TRP A 3 -20.98 10.99 -16.55
C TRP A 3 -19.87 11.27 -17.58
N ALA A 4 -18.75 11.87 -17.15
CA ALA A 4 -17.64 12.13 -18.05
C ALA A 4 -16.81 10.86 -18.35
N HIS A 5 -16.62 10.01 -17.34
CA HIS A 5 -16.00 8.69 -17.49
C HIS A 5 -16.78 7.78 -18.46
N GLN A 6 -18.11 7.83 -18.41
CA GLN A 6 -18.94 7.07 -19.37
C GLN A 6 -18.74 7.51 -20.82
N ARG A 7 -18.34 8.76 -21.10
CA ARG A 7 -18.08 9.20 -22.49
C ARG A 7 -16.83 8.59 -23.10
N ILE A 8 -15.83 8.25 -22.28
CA ILE A 8 -14.65 7.49 -22.70
C ILE A 8 -15.09 6.09 -23.14
N HIS A 9 -15.91 5.41 -22.33
CA HIS A 9 -16.47 4.10 -22.69
C HIS A 9 -17.49 4.14 -23.84
N LYS A 10 -18.16 5.26 -24.06
CA LYS A 10 -19.25 5.40 -25.06
C LYS A 10 -18.83 6.04 -26.40
N ASN A 11 -17.56 6.41 -26.59
CA ASN A 11 -17.06 7.05 -27.84
C ASN A 11 -17.83 8.32 -28.25
N LEU A 12 -18.28 9.14 -27.30
CA LEU A 12 -19.13 10.30 -27.61
C LEU A 12 -18.33 11.62 -27.64
N ALA A 13 -18.36 12.29 -28.78
CA ALA A 13 -17.83 13.65 -28.96
C ALA A 13 -18.63 14.69 -28.13
N PRO A 14 -18.02 15.82 -27.71
CA PRO A 14 -16.64 16.24 -27.95
C PRO A 14 -15.63 15.56 -27.02
N TYR A 15 -14.45 15.25 -27.58
CA TYR A 15 -13.30 14.68 -26.87
C TYR A 15 -12.55 15.75 -26.06
N THR A 16 -13.24 16.30 -25.07
CA THR A 16 -12.70 17.32 -24.16
C THR A 16 -12.37 16.68 -22.82
N CYS A 17 -11.18 16.95 -22.32
CA CYS A 17 -10.76 16.56 -20.99
C CYS A 17 -11.60 17.31 -19.94
N PRO A 18 -12.40 16.65 -19.09
CA PRO A 18 -13.27 17.33 -18.12
C PRO A 18 -12.49 18.07 -17.03
N GLU A 19 -11.36 17.50 -16.61
CA GLU A 19 -10.55 18.00 -15.49
C GLU A 19 -9.56 19.09 -15.90
N CYS A 20 -9.01 18.99 -17.11
CA CYS A 20 -8.03 19.94 -17.62
C CYS A 20 -8.61 20.91 -18.67
N GLY A 21 -9.90 20.77 -19.01
CA GLY A 21 -10.61 21.61 -19.97
C GLY A 21 -10.07 21.54 -21.41
N LYS A 22 -9.03 20.75 -21.67
CA LYS A 22 -8.33 20.75 -22.95
C LYS A 22 -9.14 20.00 -23.99
N TRP A 23 -9.46 20.70 -25.08
CA TRP A 23 -10.11 20.14 -26.25
C TRP A 23 -9.07 19.65 -27.25
N GLU A 24 -9.13 18.36 -27.58
CA GLU A 24 -8.22 17.75 -28.53
C GLU A 24 -8.87 17.70 -29.91
N LYS A 25 -8.49 18.65 -30.78
CA LYS A 25 -8.87 18.65 -32.21
C LYS A 25 -8.17 17.47 -32.89
N GLY A 26 -8.94 16.47 -33.30
CA GLY A 26 -8.41 15.30 -34.02
C GLY A 26 -9.07 13.95 -33.70
N GLY A 27 -10.17 13.94 -32.94
CA GLY A 27 -10.92 12.72 -32.65
C GLY A 27 -10.30 11.86 -31.55
N ARG A 28 -10.82 10.64 -31.38
CA ARG A 28 -10.48 9.73 -30.27
C ARG A 28 -8.98 9.44 -30.13
N GLY A 29 -8.26 9.27 -31.24
CA GLY A 29 -6.83 8.94 -31.21
C GLY A 29 -5.96 10.03 -30.58
N VAL A 30 -6.26 11.30 -30.89
CA VAL A 30 -5.54 12.47 -30.33
C VAL A 30 -5.91 12.67 -28.87
N PHE A 31 -7.19 12.47 -28.52
CA PHE A 31 -7.65 12.51 -27.14
C PHE A 31 -7.02 11.43 -26.26
N LEU A 32 -6.95 10.18 -26.72
CA LEU A 32 -6.26 9.11 -26.01
C LEU A 32 -4.76 9.40 -25.85
N LYS A 33 -4.12 10.05 -26.84
CA LYS A 33 -2.72 10.48 -26.74
C LYS A 33 -2.56 11.56 -25.66
N HIS A 34 -3.44 12.56 -25.63
CA HIS A 34 -3.49 13.57 -24.57
C HIS A 34 -3.62 12.95 -23.17
N LEU A 35 -4.58 12.04 -22.99
CA LEU A 35 -4.77 11.33 -21.72
C LEU A 35 -3.51 10.52 -21.35
N ARG A 36 -2.85 9.90 -22.33
CA ARG A 36 -1.68 9.02 -22.13
C ARG A 36 -0.39 9.76 -21.76
N THR A 37 -0.16 10.95 -22.30
CA THR A 37 1.16 11.59 -22.24
C THR A 37 1.17 13.02 -21.71
N ALA A 38 0.03 13.71 -21.67
CA ALA A 38 -0.01 15.15 -21.39
C ALA A 38 -0.98 15.53 -20.25
N CYS A 39 -2.02 14.74 -20.00
CA CYS A 39 -3.00 15.03 -18.96
C CYS A 39 -2.45 14.59 -17.59
N HIS A 40 -2.08 15.54 -16.72
CA HIS A 40 -1.55 15.26 -15.38
C HIS A 40 -2.50 14.42 -14.51
N HIS A 41 -3.82 14.53 -14.72
CA HIS A 41 -4.83 13.73 -13.99
C HIS A 41 -4.93 12.27 -14.49
N TYR A 42 -4.55 12.00 -15.74
CA TYR A 42 -4.49 10.64 -16.31
C TYR A 42 -3.06 10.09 -16.34
N ALA A 43 -2.07 10.95 -16.13
CA ALA A 43 -0.67 10.59 -16.02
C ALA A 43 -0.43 9.87 -14.69
N ARG A 44 -0.54 8.54 -14.74
CA ARG A 44 0.04 7.57 -13.79
C ARG A 44 -0.20 7.87 -12.30
N SER A 45 -1.18 7.22 -11.69
CA SER A 45 -1.00 6.80 -10.29
C SER A 45 -0.46 5.36 -10.30
N LYS A 46 0.87 5.25 -10.28
CA LYS A 46 1.53 4.02 -9.81
C LYS A 46 1.28 4.00 -8.31
N GLY A 47 0.31 3.21 -7.87
CA GLY A 47 0.00 3.02 -6.45
C GLY A 47 0.64 1.75 -5.92
N TYR A 48 0.89 1.70 -4.62
CA TYR A 48 1.34 0.52 -3.88
C TYR A 48 0.15 -0.02 -3.09
N LYS A 49 -0.33 -1.21 -3.44
CA LYS A 49 -1.49 -1.84 -2.80
C LYS A 49 -1.04 -2.66 -1.60
N CYS A 50 -1.82 -2.60 -0.52
CA CYS A 50 -1.64 -3.49 0.62
C CYS A 50 -2.11 -4.91 0.27
N THR A 51 -1.40 -5.90 0.77
CA THR A 51 -1.70 -7.33 0.59
C THR A 51 -2.81 -7.84 1.48
N HIS A 52 -2.97 -7.20 2.64
CA HIS A 52 -3.91 -7.63 3.68
C HIS A 52 -5.25 -6.89 3.59
N CYS A 53 -5.36 -5.82 2.80
CA CYS A 53 -6.59 -5.05 2.64
C CYS A 53 -6.69 -4.35 1.28
N ALA A 54 -7.79 -3.64 1.02
CA ALA A 54 -8.01 -2.93 -0.24
C ALA A 54 -7.31 -1.55 -0.33
N ALA A 55 -6.48 -1.17 0.65
CA ALA A 55 -5.83 0.13 0.67
C ALA A 55 -4.74 0.26 -0.42
N VAL A 56 -4.69 1.44 -1.06
CA VAL A 56 -3.73 1.79 -2.11
C VAL A 56 -3.11 3.14 -1.78
N TYR A 57 -1.78 3.21 -1.84
CA TYR A 57 -0.99 4.40 -1.52
C TYR A 57 -0.22 4.89 -2.74
N ASP A 58 -0.06 6.19 -2.90
CA ASP A 58 0.73 6.82 -3.97
C ASP A 58 2.25 6.71 -3.75
N HIS A 59 2.69 6.53 -2.50
CA HIS A 59 4.10 6.39 -2.13
C HIS A 59 4.38 5.13 -1.31
N VAL A 60 5.55 4.53 -1.56
CA VAL A 60 6.04 3.34 -0.82
C VAL A 60 6.04 3.57 0.68
N ASN A 61 6.51 4.74 1.12
CA ASN A 61 6.63 5.06 2.55
C ASN A 61 5.27 5.09 3.26
N LEU A 62 4.21 5.53 2.57
CA LEU A 62 2.86 5.52 3.13
C LEU A 62 2.30 4.10 3.24
N LEU A 63 2.56 3.26 2.23
CA LEU A 63 2.20 1.85 2.35
C LEU A 63 2.96 1.16 3.48
N LYS A 64 4.28 1.38 3.63
CA LYS A 64 5.05 0.82 4.73
C LYS A 64 4.47 1.24 6.09
N ALA A 65 4.22 2.54 6.26
CA ALA A 65 3.63 3.05 7.49
C ALA A 65 2.26 2.42 7.78
N HIS A 66 1.45 2.20 6.74
CA HIS A 66 0.19 1.47 6.87
C HIS A 66 0.40 0.01 7.28
N VAL A 67 1.28 -0.72 6.59
CA VAL A 67 1.56 -2.13 6.91
C VAL A 67 2.08 -2.29 8.34
N GLN A 68 2.93 -1.39 8.79
CA GLN A 68 3.45 -1.37 10.16
C GLN A 68 2.39 -1.07 11.21
N SER A 69 1.45 -0.15 10.93
CA SER A 69 0.45 0.25 11.93
C SER A 69 -0.79 -0.63 11.94
N ALA A 70 -1.19 -1.17 10.78
CA ALA A 70 -2.44 -1.91 10.63
C ALA A 70 -2.26 -3.44 10.69
N HIS A 71 -1.10 -3.95 10.25
CA HIS A 71 -0.91 -5.39 10.04
C HIS A 71 0.23 -5.99 10.84
N ALA A 72 1.26 -5.21 11.22
CA ALA A 72 2.34 -5.72 12.04
C ALA A 72 1.86 -5.98 13.48
N GLU A 73 2.16 -7.17 13.99
CA GLU A 73 1.85 -7.52 15.37
C GLU A 73 2.97 -7.05 16.30
N GLN A 74 2.60 -6.35 17.37
CA GLN A 74 3.51 -5.97 18.45
C GLN A 74 3.42 -6.98 19.61
N PHE A 75 4.58 -7.38 20.12
CA PHE A 75 4.70 -8.23 21.31
C PHE A 75 5.68 -7.62 22.31
N PHE A 76 5.66 -8.10 23.54
CA PHE A 76 6.56 -7.74 24.62
C PHE A 76 7.44 -8.93 24.97
N LYS A 77 8.74 -8.83 24.73
CA LYS A 77 9.71 -9.91 24.96
C LYS A 77 10.18 -9.91 26.41
N CYS A 78 10.16 -11.10 27.02
CA CYS A 78 10.77 -11.32 28.33
C CYS A 78 12.28 -11.07 28.25
N PRO A 79 12.89 -10.33 29.20
CA PRO A 79 14.33 -10.12 29.22
C PRO A 79 15.11 -11.37 29.64
N ILE A 80 14.46 -12.34 30.29
CA ILE A 80 15.11 -13.51 30.91
C ILE A 80 14.97 -14.76 30.04
N CYS A 81 13.85 -14.93 29.33
CA CYS A 81 13.58 -16.12 28.54
C CYS A 81 13.09 -15.79 27.11
N PRO A 82 12.97 -16.79 26.22
CA PRO A 82 12.54 -16.58 24.83
C PRO A 82 11.08 -16.15 24.66
N MET A 83 10.24 -16.20 25.72
CA MET A 83 8.81 -15.93 25.60
C MET A 83 8.52 -14.46 25.26
N ALA A 84 7.46 -14.27 24.47
CA ALA A 84 6.92 -12.98 24.11
C ALA A 84 5.40 -12.97 24.27
N PHE A 85 4.83 -11.84 24.67
CA PHE A 85 3.43 -11.71 25.04
C PHE A 85 2.75 -10.59 24.27
N LYS A 86 1.48 -10.75 23.90
CA LYS A 86 0.73 -9.70 23.19
C LYS A 86 0.37 -8.49 24.06
N ALA A 87 0.41 -8.62 25.39
CA ALA A 87 -0.04 -7.58 26.30
C ALA A 87 0.89 -7.42 27.51
N ILE A 88 1.01 -6.19 28.00
CA ILE A 88 1.83 -5.82 29.17
C ILE A 88 1.45 -6.59 30.44
N PRO A 89 0.15 -6.74 30.79
CA PRO A 89 -0.23 -7.48 32.00
C PRO A 89 0.27 -8.92 31.97
N ASN A 90 0.25 -9.56 30.80
CA ASN A 90 0.62 -10.97 30.65
C ASN A 90 2.12 -11.18 30.89
N ILE A 91 2.99 -10.30 30.35
CA ILE A 91 4.42 -10.39 30.62
C ILE A 91 4.77 -10.04 32.07
N ARG A 92 4.05 -9.11 32.70
CA ARG A 92 4.26 -8.78 34.13
C ARG A 92 3.94 -9.97 35.02
N VAL A 93 2.79 -10.62 34.80
CA VAL A 93 2.40 -11.84 35.53
C VAL A 93 3.39 -12.96 35.26
N HIS A 94 3.84 -13.13 34.01
CA HIS A 94 4.87 -14.12 33.68
C HIS A 94 6.19 -13.86 34.41
N ILE A 95 6.71 -12.63 34.37
CA ILE A 95 7.96 -12.29 35.06
C ILE A 95 7.82 -12.57 36.55
N LEU A 96 6.74 -12.08 37.18
CA LEU A 96 6.49 -12.28 38.60
C LEU A 96 6.40 -13.76 39.00
N ASN A 97 5.66 -14.58 38.23
CA ASN A 97 5.38 -15.96 38.59
C ASN A 97 6.50 -16.94 38.20
N THR A 98 7.22 -16.67 37.10
CA THR A 98 8.25 -17.59 36.56
C THR A 98 9.66 -17.17 36.93
N HIS A 99 9.89 -15.86 37.07
CA HIS A 99 11.21 -15.30 37.35
C HIS A 99 11.25 -14.53 38.68
N GLY A 100 10.14 -14.44 39.41
CA GLY A 100 10.06 -13.62 40.62
C GLY A 100 10.20 -12.13 40.31
N ASN A 101 10.68 -11.37 41.29
CA ASN A 101 10.91 -9.93 41.14
C ASN A 101 12.34 -9.62 40.60
N GLN A 102 12.90 -10.53 39.80
CA GLN A 102 14.32 -10.51 39.42
C GLN A 102 14.70 -9.38 38.46
N VAL A 103 13.79 -8.93 37.59
CA VAL A 103 14.07 -7.89 36.60
C VAL A 103 12.84 -7.02 36.37
N ALA A 104 13.04 -5.70 36.38
CA ALA A 104 12.05 -4.75 35.94
C ALA A 104 12.22 -4.47 34.44
N GLY A 105 11.16 -4.70 33.67
CA GLY A 105 11.05 -4.24 32.29
C GLY A 105 10.83 -5.32 31.25
N TYR A 106 10.53 -4.85 30.04
CA TYR A 106 10.29 -5.65 28.85
C TYR A 106 10.54 -4.77 27.64
N ARG A 107 10.93 -5.37 26.51
CA ARG A 107 11.09 -4.66 25.24
C ARG A 107 9.99 -5.01 24.27
N SER A 108 9.52 -4.01 23.52
CA SER A 108 8.64 -4.25 22.39
C SER A 108 9.42 -4.93 21.26
N ILE A 109 8.79 -5.90 20.62
CA ILE A 109 9.24 -6.52 19.38
C ILE A 109 8.08 -6.50 18.38
N TYR A 110 8.41 -6.50 17.10
CA TYR A 110 7.47 -6.34 16.00
C TYR A 110 7.63 -7.50 15.01
N LYS A 111 6.56 -8.26 14.79
CA LYS A 111 6.56 -9.34 13.79
C LYS A 111 6.21 -8.76 12.42
N CYS A 112 6.96 -9.15 11.39
CA CYS A 112 6.61 -8.81 10.02
C CYS A 112 5.25 -9.44 9.66
N PRO A 113 4.32 -8.72 9.01
CA PRO A 113 3.05 -9.30 8.58
C PRO A 113 3.17 -10.16 7.31
N LEU A 114 4.29 -10.06 6.60
CA LEU A 114 4.54 -10.75 5.32
C LEU A 114 5.40 -12.01 5.47
N CYS A 115 6.08 -12.19 6.61
CA CYS A 115 6.95 -13.34 6.88
C CYS A 115 7.20 -13.50 8.39
N ASP A 116 7.93 -14.53 8.81
CA ASP A 116 8.14 -14.82 10.23
C ASP A 116 9.31 -14.08 10.91
N THR A 117 9.87 -13.05 10.25
CA THR A 117 10.95 -12.24 10.84
C THR A 117 10.43 -11.31 11.94
N VAL A 118 11.27 -11.11 12.96
CA VAL A 118 10.94 -10.32 14.15
C VAL A 118 12.00 -9.27 14.41
N PHE A 119 11.56 -8.05 14.71
CA PHE A 119 12.42 -6.88 14.88
C PHE A 119 12.24 -6.28 16.26
N THR A 120 13.31 -5.68 16.80
CA THR A 120 13.28 -4.98 18.09
C THR A 120 12.86 -3.51 17.97
N GLN A 121 12.80 -2.98 16.75
CA GLN A 121 12.49 -1.59 16.45
C GLN A 121 11.61 -1.49 15.20
N THR A 122 10.74 -0.50 15.17
CA THR A 122 9.89 -0.19 14.01
C THR A 122 10.72 0.27 12.81
N THR A 123 11.85 0.94 13.03
CA THR A 123 12.78 1.36 11.98
C THR A 123 13.37 0.16 11.24
N LEU A 124 13.78 -0.89 11.97
CA LEU A 124 14.29 -2.13 11.39
C LEU A 124 13.21 -2.92 10.64
N LEU A 125 11.98 -2.96 11.16
CA LEU A 125 10.86 -3.52 10.41
C LEU A 125 10.62 -2.72 9.12
N SER A 126 10.75 -1.39 9.16
CA SER A 126 10.49 -0.52 8.01
C SER A 126 11.49 -0.75 6.88
N THR A 127 12.78 -0.85 7.23
CA THR A 127 13.83 -1.18 6.27
C THR A 127 13.73 -2.62 5.80
N HIS A 128 13.27 -3.55 6.63
CA HIS A 128 12.98 -4.91 6.18
C HIS A 128 11.82 -4.95 5.17
N LEU A 129 10.78 -4.12 5.32
CA LEU A 129 9.69 -4.05 4.35
C LEU A 129 10.19 -3.65 2.94
N ASP A 130 11.35 -2.99 2.81
CA ASP A 130 11.97 -2.76 1.50
C ASP A 130 12.28 -4.05 0.75
N THR A 131 12.64 -5.13 1.46
CA THR A 131 12.96 -6.41 0.81
C THR A 131 11.71 -7.02 0.20
N HIS A 132 10.54 -6.83 0.81
CA HIS A 132 9.26 -7.31 0.27
C HIS A 132 8.75 -6.46 -0.89
N ILE A 133 9.05 -5.16 -0.88
CA ILE A 133 8.60 -4.23 -1.93
C ILE A 133 9.47 -4.31 -3.19
N ASN A 134 10.77 -4.53 -3.01
CA ASN A 134 11.74 -4.58 -4.12
C ASN A 134 11.91 -5.98 -4.71
N ASP A 135 11.41 -7.00 -4.03
CA ASP A 135 11.36 -8.36 -4.55
C ASP A 135 10.21 -8.48 -5.56
N LYS A 136 10.55 -8.74 -6.84
CA LYS A 136 9.59 -8.96 -7.92
C LYS A 136 8.64 -10.15 -7.65
N SER A 137 8.97 -11.00 -6.68
CA SER A 137 8.19 -12.18 -6.28
C SER A 137 7.03 -11.87 -5.33
N ASN A 138 7.07 -10.77 -4.56
CA ASN A 138 6.32 -10.73 -3.30
C ASN A 138 5.32 -9.58 -3.17
N HIS A 139 4.07 -10.02 -3.02
CA HIS A 139 2.97 -9.48 -2.21
C HIS A 139 2.59 -8.00 -2.42
N ILE A 140 3.49 -7.03 -2.29
CA ILE A 140 3.17 -5.61 -2.48
C ILE A 140 3.30 -5.26 -3.97
N VAL A 141 2.18 -5.38 -4.68
CA VAL A 141 2.14 -5.12 -6.12
C VAL A 141 1.94 -3.62 -6.38
N SER A 142 2.77 -3.05 -7.25
CA SER A 142 2.51 -1.71 -7.77
C SER A 142 1.40 -1.79 -8.81
N HIS A 143 0.25 -1.16 -8.57
CA HIS A 143 -0.88 -1.14 -9.49
C HIS A 143 -1.06 0.21 -10.16
N PHE A 144 -1.70 0.20 -11.32
CA PHE A 144 -2.23 1.39 -11.98
C PHE A 144 -3.68 1.60 -11.53
N ARG A 145 -4.00 2.75 -10.95
CA ARG A 145 -5.36 3.04 -10.49
C ARG A 145 -6.03 4.12 -11.36
N CYS A 146 -7.25 3.85 -11.80
CA CYS A 146 -8.12 4.85 -12.41
C CYS A 146 -8.67 5.79 -11.34
N LEU A 147 -8.49 7.10 -11.48
CA LEU A 147 -8.95 8.07 -10.47
C LEU A 147 -10.46 8.35 -10.50
N GLU A 148 -11.16 8.01 -11.59
CA GLU A 148 -12.62 8.21 -11.71
C GLU A 148 -13.45 7.03 -11.21
N CYS A 149 -13.06 5.79 -11.55
CA CYS A 149 -13.79 4.58 -11.15
C CYS A 149 -13.07 3.78 -10.04
N HIS A 150 -11.88 4.23 -9.64
CA HIS A 150 -11.04 3.62 -8.61
C HIS A 150 -10.62 2.16 -8.88
N LYS A 151 -10.87 1.62 -10.08
CA LYS A 151 -10.38 0.30 -10.49
C LYS A 151 -8.85 0.30 -10.55
N SER A 152 -8.26 -0.78 -10.05
CA SER A 152 -6.82 -1.02 -10.03
C SER A 152 -6.46 -2.11 -11.03
N PHE A 153 -5.30 -1.96 -11.68
CA PHE A 153 -4.83 -2.82 -12.75
C PHE A 153 -3.37 -3.20 -12.49
N ASP A 154 -3.02 -4.45 -12.74
CA ASP A 154 -1.73 -5.02 -12.38
C ASP A 154 -0.64 -4.72 -13.41
N SER A 155 -1.05 -4.27 -14.61
CA SER A 155 -0.13 -3.87 -15.66
C SER A 155 -0.55 -2.57 -16.34
N LYS A 156 0.43 -1.93 -16.97
CA LYS A 156 0.18 -0.71 -17.75
C LYS A 156 -0.70 -1.04 -18.95
N GLU A 157 -0.50 -2.19 -19.60
CA GLU A 157 -1.29 -2.61 -20.75
C GLU A 157 -2.77 -2.79 -20.39
N THR A 158 -3.07 -3.46 -19.27
CA THR A 158 -4.46 -3.71 -18.83
C THR A 158 -5.16 -2.42 -18.40
N PHE A 159 -4.45 -1.51 -17.74
CA PHE A 159 -4.96 -0.16 -17.48
C PHE A 159 -5.26 0.60 -18.78
N LEU A 160 -4.34 0.54 -19.76
CA LEU A 160 -4.52 1.21 -21.04
C LEU A 160 -5.66 0.61 -21.87
N GLN A 161 -5.93 -0.70 -21.77
CA GLN A 161 -7.09 -1.34 -22.38
C GLN A 161 -8.39 -0.88 -21.71
N HIS A 162 -8.41 -0.75 -20.38
CA HIS A 162 -9.58 -0.21 -19.67
C HIS A 162 -9.92 1.24 -20.08
N MET A 163 -8.92 2.01 -20.49
CA MET A 163 -9.08 3.41 -20.95
C MET A 163 -9.49 3.54 -22.42
N GLN A 164 -9.52 2.45 -23.19
CA GLN A 164 -10.05 2.43 -24.56
C GLN A 164 -11.57 2.23 -24.52
#